data_AF-A0A0F9XRQ3-F1
#
_entry.id   AF-A0A0F9XRQ3-F1
#
_cell.length_a   1.000
_cell.length_b   1.000
_cell.length_c   1.000
_cell.angle_alpha   90.00
_cell.angle_beta   90.00
_cell.angle_gamma   90.00
#
_symmetry.space_group_name_H-M   'P 1'
#
loop_
_entity.id
_entity.type
_entity.pdbx_description
1 polymer ?
#
loop_
_entity_poly.entity_id
_entity_poly.type
_entity_poly.pdbx_seq_one_letter_code
_entity_poly.pdbx_strand_id
1 'polypeptide(L)'
;MPNLNPSIYPKPPSFTTPSNSINMEEDRVEAFLRLLLNILGCIAMPGFWMETLIFWILGLNPSTSFRMFPPADIVPGHEYPTSVAYSFVLITILFIPRFISSDRNFDGANTLGMMLRPVTRRASLLTEYAIMFARVWLAAAWVNMASAQYMMDWDFLRFSVKFGSVYFIL
;
A
#
# COMPACT_ATOMS: atom_id res chain seq x y z
N MET A 1 25.56 -8.60 -76.94
CA MET A 1 25.09 -9.28 -75.72
C MET A 1 24.34 -8.25 -74.88
N PRO A 2 23.02 -8.39 -74.64
CA PRO A 2 22.25 -7.38 -73.93
C PRO A 2 22.36 -7.56 -72.41
N ASN A 3 22.34 -6.41 -71.74
CA ASN A 3 22.53 -6.18 -70.31
C ASN A 3 21.20 -6.43 -69.56
N LEU A 4 21.16 -7.41 -68.65
CA LEU A 4 19.97 -7.73 -67.84
C LEU A 4 20.02 -6.92 -66.52
N ASN A 5 19.13 -5.94 -66.42
CA ASN A 5 18.93 -5.09 -65.25
C ASN A 5 18.07 -5.82 -64.20
N PRO A 6 18.56 -6.11 -62.97
CA PRO A 6 17.76 -6.76 -61.95
C PRO A 6 17.15 -5.69 -61.02
N SER A 7 16.01 -5.11 -61.41
CA SER A 7 15.26 -4.22 -60.51
C SER A 7 13.76 -4.30 -60.78
N ILE A 8 13.19 -5.49 -60.60
CA ILE A 8 11.74 -5.66 -60.55
C ILE A 8 11.40 -6.70 -59.48
N TYR A 9 11.63 -6.35 -58.22
CA TYR A 9 10.87 -6.94 -57.12
C TYR A 9 10.40 -5.81 -56.21
N PRO A 10 9.08 -5.63 -56.01
CA PRO A 10 8.58 -4.65 -55.05
C PRO A 10 9.00 -5.07 -53.65
N LYS A 11 9.61 -4.13 -52.92
CA LYS A 11 9.96 -4.30 -51.51
C LYS A 11 8.67 -4.54 -50.72
N PRO A 12 8.58 -5.59 -49.87
CA PRO A 12 7.38 -5.81 -49.06
C PRO A 12 7.15 -4.61 -48.14
N PRO A 13 5.88 -4.23 -47.90
CA PRO A 13 5.57 -3.10 -47.03
C PRO A 13 6.12 -3.37 -45.63
N SER A 14 6.89 -2.42 -45.12
CA SER A 14 7.34 -2.42 -43.73
C SER A 14 6.11 -2.31 -42.83
N PHE A 15 5.81 -3.36 -42.08
CA PHE A 15 4.81 -3.34 -41.04
C PHE A 15 5.35 -2.49 -39.89
N THR A 16 4.97 -1.22 -39.83
CA THR A 16 5.26 -0.36 -38.67
C THR A 16 4.33 -0.81 -37.55
N THR A 17 4.87 -1.55 -36.58
CA THR A 17 4.17 -1.93 -35.35
C THR A 17 3.70 -0.67 -34.62
N PRO A 18 2.50 -0.63 -34.02
CA PRO A 18 1.98 0.54 -33.32
C PRO A 18 2.67 0.69 -31.95
N SER A 19 3.98 0.98 -31.94
CA SER A 19 4.74 1.20 -30.70
C SER A 19 4.38 2.55 -30.05
N ASN A 20 4.05 3.56 -30.86
CA ASN A 20 3.81 4.91 -30.36
C ASN A 20 2.49 5.09 -29.60
N SER A 21 1.46 4.29 -29.92
CA SER A 21 0.18 4.35 -29.20
C SER A 21 0.25 3.67 -27.84
N ILE A 22 1.01 2.57 -27.72
CA ILE A 22 1.19 1.83 -26.46
C ILE A 22 2.00 2.66 -25.47
N ASN A 23 3.12 3.25 -25.91
CA ASN A 23 3.97 4.09 -25.05
C ASN A 23 3.22 5.34 -24.54
N MET A 24 2.39 5.96 -25.38
CA MET A 24 1.60 7.14 -25.01
C MET A 24 0.48 6.82 -24.00
N GLU A 25 -0.08 5.62 -24.03
CA GLU A 25 -1.07 5.17 -23.04
C GLU A 25 -0.40 4.84 -21.70
N GLU A 26 0.77 4.18 -21.73
CA GLU A 26 1.60 3.90 -20.55
C GLU A 26 2.03 5.20 -19.85
N ASP A 27 2.55 6.17 -20.59
CA ASP A 27 2.95 7.50 -20.08
C ASP A 27 1.77 8.21 -19.40
N ARG A 28 0.56 8.10 -19.98
CA ARG A 28 -0.65 8.72 -19.43
C ARG A 28 -1.09 8.04 -18.13
N VAL A 29 -1.04 6.70 -18.08
CA VAL A 29 -1.35 5.93 -16.86
C VAL A 29 -0.34 6.24 -15.77
N GLU A 30 0.95 6.31 -16.09
CA GLU A 30 2.00 6.65 -15.14
C GLU A 30 1.79 8.07 -14.56
N ALA A 31 1.52 9.05 -15.42
CA ALA A 31 1.25 10.42 -14.99
C ALA A 31 0.04 10.50 -14.05
N PHE A 32 -1.03 9.76 -14.35
CA PHE A 32 -2.20 9.66 -13.48
C PHE A 32 -1.89 9.01 -12.13
N LEU A 33 -1.15 7.90 -12.13
CA LEU A 33 -0.74 7.22 -10.88
C LEU A 33 0.14 8.11 -10.02
N ARG A 34 1.11 8.82 -10.62
CA ARG A 34 1.96 9.78 -9.91
C ARG A 34 1.14 10.89 -9.28
N LEU A 35 0.17 11.45 -10.01
CA LEU A 35 -0.73 12.47 -9.48
C LEU A 35 -1.56 11.95 -8.30
N LEU A 36 -2.16 10.77 -8.45
CA LEU A 36 -2.98 10.14 -7.43
C LEU A 36 -2.17 9.87 -6.15
N LEU A 37 -1.00 9.24 -6.29
CA LEU A 37 -0.08 8.97 -5.18
C LEU A 37 0.38 10.25 -4.48
N ASN A 38 0.61 11.33 -5.24
CA ASN A 38 1.00 12.62 -4.68
C ASN A 38 -0.14 13.23 -3.83
N ILE A 39 -1.38 13.21 -4.34
CA ILE A 39 -2.56 13.68 -3.59
C ILE A 39 -2.75 12.86 -2.31
N LEU A 40 -2.65 11.53 -2.41
CA LEU A 40 -2.70 10.63 -1.26
C LEU A 40 -1.59 10.95 -0.25
N GLY A 41 -0.37 11.21 -0.72
CA GLY A 41 0.75 11.64 0.12
C GLY A 41 0.46 12.95 0.87
N CYS A 42 -0.13 13.95 0.21
CA CYS A 42 -0.53 15.21 0.84
C CYS A 42 -1.60 15.00 1.94
N ILE A 43 -2.54 14.08 1.72
CA ILE A 43 -3.58 13.75 2.71
C ILE A 43 -3.00 12.94 3.88
N ALA A 44 -2.00 12.10 3.62
CA ALA A 44 -1.33 11.28 4.64
C ALA A 44 -0.40 12.10 5.55
N MET A 45 0.16 13.21 5.05
CA MET A 45 1.09 14.08 5.79
C MET A 45 0.54 14.50 7.17
N PRO A 46 -0.67 15.03 7.30
CA PRO A 46 -1.28 15.29 8.61
C PRO A 46 -1.31 14.08 9.53
N GLY A 47 -1.59 12.89 8.99
CA GLY A 47 -1.59 11.63 9.74
C GLY A 47 -0.20 11.28 10.28
N PHE A 48 0.84 11.44 9.46
CA PHE A 48 2.24 11.29 9.88
C PHE A 48 2.61 12.23 11.04
N TRP A 49 2.24 13.51 10.94
CA TRP A 49 2.52 14.49 11.99
C TRP A 49 1.79 14.16 13.29
N MET A 50 0.51 13.77 13.20
CA MET A 50 -0.28 13.39 14.37
C MET A 50 0.27 12.13 15.04
N GLU A 51 0.62 11.09 14.28
CA GLU A 51 1.23 9.88 14.83
C GLU A 51 2.58 10.19 15.50
N THR A 52 3.40 11.03 14.85
CA THR A 52 4.67 11.49 15.44
C THR A 52 4.43 12.23 16.75
N LEU A 53 3.48 13.16 16.79
CA LEU A 53 3.13 13.90 18.00
C LEU A 53 2.66 12.98 19.13
N ILE A 54 1.84 11.98 18.82
CA ILE A 54 1.38 10.98 19.79
C ILE A 54 2.58 10.22 20.37
N PHE A 55 3.53 9.80 19.53
CA PHE A 55 4.72 9.09 19.98
C PHE A 55 5.58 9.97 20.90
N TRP A 56 5.75 11.24 20.54
CA TRP A 56 6.42 12.23 21.39
C TRP A 56 5.73 12.40 22.75
N ILE A 57 4.41 12.56 22.77
CA ILE A 57 3.64 12.71 24.03
C ILE A 57 3.77 11.45 24.90
N LEU A 58 3.81 10.28 24.30
CA LEU A 58 3.96 8.99 24.99
C LEU A 58 5.43 8.65 25.35
N GLY A 59 6.40 9.49 24.97
CA GLY A 59 7.83 9.22 25.16
C GLY A 59 8.37 8.06 24.33
N LEU A 60 7.67 7.67 23.26
CA LEU A 60 8.10 6.64 22.32
C LEU A 60 9.05 7.23 21.28
N ASN A 61 10.02 6.42 20.83
CA ASN A 61 10.94 6.84 19.79
C ASN A 61 10.20 7.03 18.45
N PRO A 62 10.12 8.27 17.90
CA PRO A 62 9.40 8.54 16.65
C PRO A 62 10.10 7.93 15.43
N SER A 63 11.37 7.55 15.54
CA SER A 63 12.16 6.91 14.48
C SER A 63 11.95 5.39 14.38
N THR A 64 10.98 4.83 15.12
CA THR A 64 10.70 3.39 15.05
C THR A 64 10.10 2.98 13.71
N SER A 65 10.40 1.75 13.31
CA SER A 65 9.87 1.12 12.09
C SER A 65 8.39 0.72 12.20
N PHE A 66 7.87 0.64 13.43
CA PHE A 66 6.52 0.18 13.71
C PHE A 66 5.53 1.36 13.70
N ARG A 67 5.13 1.79 12.51
CA ARG A 67 4.32 2.98 12.30
C ARG A 67 3.34 2.82 11.15
N MET A 68 2.12 3.31 11.34
CA MET A 68 1.14 3.39 10.27
C MET A 68 1.60 4.37 9.18
N PHE A 69 2.26 5.47 9.55
CA PHE A 69 2.90 6.39 8.62
C PHE A 69 4.42 6.40 8.83
N PRO A 70 5.16 5.52 8.13
CA PRO A 70 6.62 5.42 8.26
C PRO A 70 7.34 6.62 7.65
N PRO A 71 8.42 7.13 8.27
CA PRO A 71 9.26 8.15 7.67
C PRO A 71 10.06 7.60 6.47
N ALA A 72 10.53 8.47 5.58
CA ALA A 72 11.20 8.08 4.33
C ALA A 72 12.60 7.48 4.53
N ASP A 73 13.26 7.83 5.63
CA ASP A 73 14.62 7.43 6.02
C ASP A 73 14.64 6.18 6.92
N ILE A 74 13.52 5.46 7.01
CA ILE A 74 13.36 4.29 7.88
C ILE A 74 14.24 3.09 7.48
N VAL A 75 14.64 3.02 6.20
CA VAL A 75 15.57 2.02 5.68
C VAL A 75 16.92 2.69 5.43
N PRO A 76 17.97 2.39 6.21
CA PRO A 76 19.28 2.98 6.00
C PRO A 76 19.80 2.69 4.59
N GLY A 77 20.20 3.75 3.87
CA GLY A 77 20.80 3.66 2.54
C GLY A 77 19.82 3.38 1.39
N HIS A 78 18.51 3.33 1.63
CA HIS A 78 17.49 3.16 0.60
C HIS A 78 16.33 4.14 0.80
N GLU A 79 15.82 4.71 -0.29
CA GLU A 79 14.58 5.48 -0.24
C GLU A 79 13.40 4.53 -0.05
N TYR A 80 12.78 4.58 1.12
CA TYR A 80 11.58 3.79 1.38
C TYR A 80 10.39 4.38 0.58
N PRO A 81 9.59 3.56 -0.14
CA PRO A 81 8.51 4.05 -0.99
C PRO A 81 7.29 4.51 -0.17
N THR A 82 7.43 5.65 0.51
CA THR A 82 6.42 6.24 1.41
C THR A 82 5.10 6.54 0.71
N SER A 83 5.12 6.92 -0.57
CA SER A 83 3.90 7.16 -1.36
C SER A 83 3.01 5.91 -1.45
N VAL A 84 3.61 4.74 -1.63
CA VAL A 84 2.92 3.45 -1.68
C VAL A 84 2.41 3.07 -0.30
N ALA A 85 3.26 3.17 0.73
CA ALA A 85 2.89 2.89 2.11
C ALA A 85 1.70 3.76 2.57
N TYR A 86 1.77 5.07 2.32
CA TYR A 86 0.72 6.03 2.68
C TYR A 86 -0.58 5.78 1.91
N SER A 87 -0.48 5.43 0.63
CA SER A 87 -1.66 5.10 -0.18
C SER A 87 -2.34 3.84 0.35
N PHE A 88 -1.59 2.79 0.66
CA PHE A 88 -2.12 1.57 1.27
C PHE A 88 -2.84 1.88 2.59
N VAL A 89 -2.24 2.69 3.44
CA VAL A 89 -2.80 3.12 4.73
C VAL A 89 -4.12 3.85 4.55
N LEU A 90 -4.16 4.86 3.66
CA LEU A 90 -5.37 5.65 3.39
C LEU A 90 -6.48 4.78 2.80
N ILE A 91 -6.15 3.90 1.85
CA ILE A 91 -7.09 2.93 1.30
C ILE A 91 -7.66 2.06 2.44
N THR A 92 -6.82 1.54 3.32
CA THR A 92 -7.26 0.67 4.43
C THR A 92 -8.14 1.42 5.42
N ILE A 93 -7.85 2.70 5.72
CA ILE A 93 -8.71 3.56 6.53
C ILE A 93 -10.10 3.74 5.87
N LEU A 94 -10.15 3.98 4.56
CA LEU A 94 -11.41 4.13 3.83
C LEU A 94 -12.28 2.86 3.88
N PHE A 95 -11.66 1.69 4.06
CA PHE A 95 -12.35 0.41 4.21
C PHE A 95 -12.81 0.10 5.64
N ILE A 96 -12.52 0.95 6.64
CA ILE A 96 -12.98 0.74 8.04
C ILE A 96 -14.49 0.44 8.12
N PRO A 97 -15.41 1.19 7.47
CA PRO A 97 -16.84 0.89 7.55
C PRO A 97 -17.18 -0.51 7.02
N ARG A 98 -16.46 -0.95 5.98
CA ARG A 98 -16.61 -2.30 5.42
C ARG A 98 -16.07 -3.35 6.39
N PHE A 99 -14.93 -3.12 7.03
CA PHE A 99 -14.40 -4.02 8.05
C PHE A 99 -15.34 -4.16 9.24
N ILE A 100 -15.93 -3.06 9.72
CA ILE A 100 -16.93 -3.09 10.80
C ILE A 100 -18.17 -3.90 10.36
N SER A 101 -18.69 -3.65 9.17
CA SER A 101 -19.83 -4.41 8.63
C SER A 101 -19.51 -5.90 8.49
N SER A 102 -18.30 -6.24 8.04
CA SER A 102 -17.84 -7.62 7.94
C SER A 102 -17.71 -8.27 9.32
N ASP A 103 -17.09 -7.62 10.30
CA ASP A 103 -16.89 -8.12 11.68
C ASP A 103 -18.23 -8.35 12.40
N ARG A 104 -19.28 -7.58 12.04
CA ARG A 104 -20.66 -7.78 12.54
C ARG A 104 -21.36 -8.99 11.91
N ASN A 105 -21.08 -9.28 10.64
CA ASN A 105 -21.77 -10.31 9.86
C ASN A 105 -21.01 -11.65 9.78
N PHE A 106 -19.71 -11.68 10.07
CA PHE A 106 -18.88 -12.89 10.03
C PHE A 106 -18.77 -13.54 11.41
N ASP A 107 -19.29 -14.77 11.53
CA ASP A 107 -19.36 -15.54 12.77
C ASP A 107 -18.07 -16.30 13.14
N GLY A 108 -16.88 -15.69 12.95
CA GLY A 108 -15.64 -16.19 13.57
C GLY A 108 -14.43 -16.48 12.67
N ALA A 109 -14.22 -15.77 11.57
CA ALA A 109 -13.00 -15.93 10.77
C ALA A 109 -11.76 -15.27 11.40
N ASN A 110 -11.93 -14.21 12.21
CA ASN A 110 -10.81 -13.39 12.69
C ASN A 110 -10.65 -13.52 14.21
N THR A 111 -9.51 -14.09 14.64
CA THR A 111 -9.23 -14.45 16.04
C THR A 111 -9.28 -13.25 16.99
N LEU A 112 -8.74 -12.10 16.56
CA LEU A 112 -8.72 -10.88 17.37
C LEU A 112 -10.13 -10.25 17.47
N GLY A 113 -10.89 -10.26 16.36
CA GLY A 113 -12.29 -9.84 16.33
C GLY A 113 -13.15 -10.69 17.27
N MET A 114 -12.92 -12.01 17.32
CA MET A 114 -13.62 -12.93 18.22
C MET A 114 -13.33 -12.64 19.70
N MET A 115 -12.09 -12.30 20.05
CA MET A 115 -11.70 -11.93 21.43
C MET A 115 -12.27 -10.58 21.86
N LEU A 116 -12.37 -9.62 20.93
CA LEU A 116 -12.92 -8.28 21.20
C LEU A 116 -14.46 -8.24 21.11
N ARG A 117 -15.08 -9.26 20.50
CA ARG A 117 -16.53 -9.38 20.33
C ARG A 117 -17.36 -9.14 21.59
N PRO A 118 -16.99 -9.66 22.79
CA PRO A 118 -17.76 -9.42 24.01
C PRO A 118 -17.83 -7.93 24.39
N VAL A 119 -16.76 -7.18 24.06
CA VAL A 119 -16.62 -5.75 24.35
C VAL A 119 -17.32 -4.91 23.29
N THR A 120 -17.23 -5.30 22.01
CA THR A 120 -17.83 -4.55 20.90
C THR A 120 -19.34 -4.76 20.76
N ARG A 121 -19.91 -5.88 21.25
CA ARG A 121 -21.34 -6.21 21.09
C ARG A 121 -22.32 -5.25 21.79
N ARG A 122 -21.85 -4.47 22.77
CA ARG A 122 -22.62 -3.41 23.45
C ARG A 122 -22.00 -2.02 23.27
N ALA A 123 -21.01 -1.92 22.40
CA ALA A 123 -20.25 -0.71 22.21
C ALA A 123 -21.04 0.30 21.38
N SER A 124 -20.81 1.58 21.63
CA SER A 124 -21.33 2.63 20.75
C SER A 124 -20.69 2.53 19.36
N LEU A 125 -21.35 3.07 18.33
CA LEU A 125 -20.79 3.14 16.98
C LEU A 125 -19.38 3.77 16.96
N LEU A 126 -19.16 4.77 17.81
CA LEU A 126 -17.88 5.45 17.95
C LEU A 126 -16.80 4.55 18.55
N THR A 127 -17.17 3.74 19.55
CA THR A 127 -16.26 2.77 20.17
C THR A 127 -15.88 1.65 19.19
N GLU A 128 -16.83 1.14 18.41
CA GLU A 128 -16.53 0.16 17.36
C GLU A 128 -15.58 0.75 16.30
N TYR A 129 -15.83 2.00 15.90
CA TYR A 129 -14.95 2.69 14.95
C TYR A 129 -13.55 2.87 15.52
N ALA A 130 -13.42 3.27 16.79
CA ALA A 130 -12.13 3.43 17.46
C ALA A 130 -11.36 2.10 17.55
N ILE A 131 -12.04 1.01 17.91
CA ILE A 131 -11.43 -0.33 17.98
C ILE A 131 -10.98 -0.78 16.58
N MET A 132 -11.82 -0.63 15.56
CA MET A 132 -11.45 -1.01 14.19
C MET A 132 -10.32 -0.12 13.64
N PHE A 133 -10.34 1.17 13.95
CA PHE A 133 -9.25 2.08 13.61
C PHE A 133 -7.94 1.63 14.26
N ALA A 134 -7.95 1.24 15.53
CA ALA A 134 -6.76 0.71 16.21
C ALA A 134 -6.27 -0.60 15.55
N ARG A 135 -7.18 -1.49 15.12
CA ARG A 135 -6.83 -2.71 14.36
C ARG A 135 -6.20 -2.37 13.01
N VAL A 136 -6.76 -1.42 12.28
CA VAL A 136 -6.20 -0.91 11.01
C VAL A 136 -4.85 -0.25 11.19
N TRP A 137 -4.70 0.57 12.23
CA TRP A 137 -3.43 1.17 12.59
C TRP A 137 -2.37 0.09 12.85
N LEU A 138 -2.71 -0.92 13.65
CA LEU A 138 -1.81 -2.04 13.98
C LEU A 138 -1.42 -2.85 12.73
N ALA A 139 -2.40 -3.20 11.90
CA ALA A 139 -2.17 -3.94 10.65
C ALA A 139 -1.27 -3.17 9.70
N ALA A 140 -1.51 -1.86 9.53
CA ALA A 140 -0.71 -1.01 8.68
C ALA A 140 0.73 -0.85 9.21
N ALA A 141 0.89 -0.60 10.51
CA ALA A 141 2.19 -0.53 11.16
C ALA A 141 2.99 -1.83 11.01
N TRP A 142 2.30 -2.97 11.09
CA TRP A 142 2.89 -4.29 10.91
C TRP A 142 3.35 -4.53 9.47
N VAL A 143 2.52 -4.20 8.47
CA VAL A 143 2.89 -4.32 7.05
C VAL A 143 4.07 -3.42 6.71
N ASN A 144 4.04 -2.17 7.17
CA ASN A 144 5.12 -1.22 6.93
C ASN A 144 6.43 -1.71 7.53
N MET A 145 6.41 -2.18 8.79
CA MET A 145 7.59 -2.77 9.42
C MET A 145 8.09 -4.02 8.66
N ALA A 146 7.19 -4.91 8.23
CA ALA A 146 7.55 -6.09 7.46
C ALA A 146 8.18 -5.73 6.11
N SER A 147 7.65 -4.72 5.42
CA SER A 147 8.20 -4.24 4.14
C SER A 147 9.57 -3.55 4.31
N ALA A 148 9.76 -2.76 5.37
CA ALA A 148 11.06 -2.17 5.67
C ALA A 148 12.11 -3.24 5.97
N GLN A 149 11.75 -4.28 6.72
CA GLN A 149 12.63 -5.42 6.98
C GLN A 149 12.92 -6.24 5.71
N TYR A 150 11.92 -6.40 4.84
CA TYR A 150 12.14 -7.03 3.54
C TYR A 150 13.14 -6.26 2.68
N MET A 151 13.11 -4.92 2.70
CA MET A 151 14.08 -4.11 1.96
C MET A 151 15.52 -4.22 2.53
N MET A 152 15.66 -4.56 3.81
CA MET A 152 16.98 -4.78 4.42
C MET A 152 17.49 -6.21 4.15
N ASP A 153 16.66 -7.22 4.39
CA ASP A 153 17.07 -8.62 4.44
C ASP A 153 16.76 -9.42 3.16
N TRP A 154 15.95 -8.86 2.24
CA TRP A 154 15.45 -9.49 1.01
C TRP A 154 14.78 -10.87 1.20
N ASP A 155 14.26 -11.14 2.40
CA ASP A 155 13.61 -12.41 2.77
C ASP A 155 12.09 -12.39 2.49
N PHE A 156 11.71 -12.95 1.33
CA PHE A 156 10.33 -13.02 0.88
C PHE A 156 9.43 -13.94 1.72
N LEU A 157 9.98 -15.04 2.26
CA LEU A 157 9.22 -16.00 3.06
C LEU A 157 8.79 -15.34 4.38
N ARG A 158 9.73 -14.68 5.05
CA ARG A 158 9.45 -13.97 6.30
C ARG A 158 8.51 -12.79 6.10
N PHE A 159 8.61 -12.11 4.95
CA PHE A 159 7.65 -11.07 4.56
C PHE A 159 6.24 -11.66 4.37
N SER A 160 6.10 -12.76 3.63
CA SER A 160 4.81 -13.39 3.35
C SER A 160 4.10 -13.89 4.61
N VAL A 161 4.84 -14.49 5.55
CA VAL A 161 4.29 -14.91 6.86
C VAL A 161 3.80 -13.71 7.67
N LYS A 162 4.57 -12.62 7.71
CA LYS A 162 4.15 -11.39 8.39
C LYS A 162 2.96 -10.75 7.71
N PHE A 163 2.90 -10.73 6.39
CA PHE A 163 1.76 -10.22 5.65
C PHE A 163 0.50 -11.06 5.91
N GLY A 164 0.62 -12.39 5.96
CA GLY A 164 -0.47 -13.29 6.31
C GLY A 164 -1.09 -13.00 7.68
N SER A 165 -0.30 -12.49 8.64
CA SER A 165 -0.82 -12.15 9.96
C SER A 165 -1.79 -10.96 9.98
N VAL A 166 -1.85 -10.15 8.92
CA VAL A 166 -2.85 -9.08 8.76
C VAL A 166 -4.27 -9.64 8.77
N TYR A 167 -4.47 -10.84 8.23
CA TYR A 167 -5.79 -11.51 8.23
C TYR A 167 -6.29 -11.80 9.66
N PHE A 168 -5.38 -12.02 10.61
CA PHE A 168 -5.76 -12.20 12.01
C PHE A 168 -6.07 -10.87 12.70
N ILE A 169 -5.53 -9.75 12.19
CA ILE A 169 -5.69 -8.41 12.76
C ILE A 169 -6.96 -7.73 12.26
N LEU A 170 -7.31 -7.83 10.97
CA LEU A 170 -8.46 -7.16 10.32
C LEU A 170 -9.60 -8.13 10.05
#